data_AF-A0A0P9HPX4-F1
#
_entry.id   AF-A0A0P9HPX4-F1
#
_cell.length_a   1.000
_cell.length_b   1.000
_cell.length_c   1.000
_cell.angle_alpha   90.00
_cell.angle_beta   90.00
_cell.angle_gamma   90.00
#
_symmetry.space_group_name_H-M   'P 1'
#
loop_
_entity.id
_entity.type
_entity.pdbx_description
1 polymer ?
#
loop_
_entity_poly.entity_id
_entity_poly.type
_entity_poly.pdbx_seq_one_letter_code
_entity_poly.pdbx_strand_id
1 'polypeptide(L)'
;MNKRRTWIILGLIILSIVTILYLKLNKNDKFDIISAYVNNNVTFDKDSLRTYPEDKFEVVFCTDKTQKTHVFLLKNNKVLTSTSFVKAPLNEKMVDWQISKNPQLNYLLLSGRLNDAIESLEVNGTKPQDLKIIQYNHEKMFYSLSEDIREPIDIQAKNKDGNIIYKTLP
;
A
#
# COMPACT_ATOMS: atom_id res chain seq x y z
N MET A 1 -49.66 -8.50 24.59
CA MET A 1 -48.28 -8.00 24.80
C MET A 1 -48.35 -6.50 25.05
N ASN A 2 -47.89 -6.00 26.21
CA ASN A 2 -48.06 -4.58 26.58
C ASN A 2 -47.28 -3.69 25.61
N LYS A 3 -47.97 -2.76 24.93
CA LYS A 3 -47.37 -1.80 23.98
C LYS A 3 -46.11 -1.14 24.55
N ARG A 4 -46.10 -0.86 25.87
CA ARG A 4 -44.97 -0.31 26.61
C ARG A 4 -43.72 -1.24 26.62
N ARG A 5 -43.91 -2.56 26.75
CA ARG A 5 -42.81 -3.54 26.65
C ARG A 5 -42.26 -3.62 25.23
N THR A 6 -43.14 -3.54 24.22
CA THR A 6 -42.73 -3.55 22.81
C THR A 6 -41.87 -2.33 22.47
N TRP A 7 -42.23 -1.13 22.93
CA TRP A 7 -41.43 0.09 22.73
C TRP A 7 -40.05 0.03 23.42
N ILE A 8 -39.98 -0.54 24.63
CA ILE A 8 -38.70 -0.71 25.35
C ILE A 8 -37.78 -1.68 24.59
N ILE A 9 -38.32 -2.80 24.11
CA ILE A 9 -37.55 -3.78 23.33
C ILE A 9 -37.04 -3.15 22.02
N LEU A 10 -37.90 -2.40 21.33
CA LEU A 10 -37.51 -1.72 20.08
C LEU A 10 -36.38 -0.71 20.32
N GLY A 11 -36.48 0.08 21.40
CA GLY A 11 -35.44 1.06 21.78
C GLY A 11 -34.10 0.39 22.09
N LEU A 12 -34.10 -0.75 22.79
CA LEU A 12 -32.89 -1.51 23.07
C LEU A 12 -32.25 -2.08 21.79
N ILE A 13 -33.06 -2.56 20.83
CA ILE A 13 -32.56 -3.07 19.55
C ILE A 13 -31.90 -1.94 18.75
N ILE A 14 -32.54 -0.77 18.66
CA ILE A 14 -31.99 0.39 17.96
C ILE A 14 -30.67 0.84 18.61
N LEU A 15 -30.64 0.94 19.94
CA LEU A 15 -29.43 1.30 20.67
C LEU A 15 -28.30 0.31 20.39
N SER A 16 -28.58 -1.00 20.43
CA SER A 16 -27.59 -2.04 20.14
C SER A 16 -27.04 -1.94 18.72
N ILE A 17 -27.89 -1.67 17.72
CA ILE A 17 -27.46 -1.49 16.33
C ILE A 17 -26.56 -0.26 16.20
N VAL A 18 -26.94 0.87 16.81
CA VAL A 18 -26.13 2.10 16.80
C VAL A 18 -24.77 1.85 17.46
N THR A 19 -24.72 1.15 18.59
CA THR A 19 -23.46 0.81 19.26
C THR A 19 -22.58 -0.11 18.40
N ILE A 20 -23.14 -1.12 17.74
CA ILE A 20 -22.39 -2.01 16.84
C ILE A 20 -21.84 -1.25 15.63
N LEU A 21 -22.64 -0.36 15.04
CA LEU A 21 -22.21 0.52 13.95
C LEU A 21 -21.09 1.46 14.39
N TYR A 22 -21.23 2.08 15.57
CA TYR A 22 -20.20 2.95 16.15
C TYR A 22 -18.89 2.19 16.39
N LEU A 23 -18.96 1.00 16.98
CA LEU A 23 -17.78 0.15 17.21
C LEU A 23 -17.11 -0.31 15.91
N LYS A 24 -17.88 -0.57 14.85
CA LYS A 24 -17.33 -0.88 13.52
C LYS A 24 -16.61 0.32 12.89
N LEU A 25 -17.14 1.53 13.08
CA LEU A 25 -16.52 2.77 12.60
C LEU A 25 -15.25 3.14 13.41
N ASN A 26 -15.19 2.75 14.68
CA ASN A 26 -14.10 3.10 15.60
C ASN A 26 -12.99 2.04 15.71
N LYS A 27 -12.98 1.01 14.85
CA LYS A 27 -11.76 0.22 14.63
C LYS A 27 -10.74 1.19 14.02
N ASN A 28 -9.64 1.47 14.74
CA ASN A 28 -8.53 2.34 14.31
C ASN A 28 -8.44 2.37 12.78
N ASP A 29 -8.87 3.49 12.20
CA ASP A 29 -8.87 3.65 10.76
C ASP A 29 -7.43 3.46 10.29
N LYS A 30 -7.21 2.71 9.20
CA LYS A 30 -5.87 2.53 8.64
C LYS A 30 -5.23 3.89 8.38
N PHE A 31 -6.06 4.86 8.01
CA PHE A 31 -5.66 6.26 7.87
C PHE A 31 -5.04 6.84 9.14
N ASP A 32 -5.62 6.61 10.30
CA ASP A 32 -5.11 7.13 11.58
C ASP A 32 -3.77 6.47 11.94
N ILE A 33 -3.66 5.16 11.68
CA ILE A 33 -2.44 4.38 11.92
C ILE A 33 -1.28 4.89 11.06
N ILE A 34 -1.49 5.11 9.75
CA ILE A 34 -0.45 5.63 8.87
C ILE A 34 -0.13 7.10 9.16
N SER A 35 -1.13 7.91 9.52
CA SER A 35 -0.94 9.32 9.88
C SER A 35 -0.10 9.47 11.15
N ALA A 36 -0.33 8.63 12.15
CA ALA A 36 0.48 8.59 13.37
C ALA A 36 1.93 8.19 13.11
N TYR A 37 2.19 7.36 12.09
CA TYR A 37 3.53 6.88 11.77
C TYR A 37 4.41 7.94 11.09
N VAL A 38 3.87 8.76 10.18
CA VAL A 38 4.66 9.70 9.35
C VAL A 38 4.88 11.07 10.03
N ASN A 39 4.47 11.21 11.30
CA ASN A 39 4.53 12.44 12.10
C ASN A 39 3.60 13.56 11.56
N ASN A 40 3.30 14.55 12.40
CA ASN A 40 2.25 15.56 12.18
C ASN A 40 2.44 16.48 10.95
N ASN A 41 3.59 16.42 10.27
CA ASN A 41 3.90 17.28 9.13
C ASN A 41 3.40 16.73 7.80
N VAL A 42 2.92 15.49 7.75
CA VAL A 42 2.35 14.89 6.54
C VAL A 42 0.85 14.77 6.70
N THR A 43 0.11 15.45 5.81
CA THR A 43 -1.34 15.32 5.74
C THR A 43 -1.72 14.47 4.54
N PHE A 44 -2.33 13.33 4.79
CA PHE A 44 -2.79 12.41 3.75
C PHE A 44 -4.13 12.81 3.14
N ASP A 45 -4.29 12.50 1.86
CA ASP A 45 -5.59 12.46 1.21
C ASP A 45 -6.23 11.11 1.49
N LYS A 46 -7.33 11.10 2.27
CA LYS A 46 -8.00 9.87 2.69
C LYS A 46 -8.59 9.09 1.50
N ASP A 47 -9.03 9.78 0.46
CA ASP A 47 -9.67 9.13 -0.70
C ASP A 47 -8.64 8.42 -1.60
N SER A 48 -7.38 8.83 -1.48
CA SER A 48 -6.25 8.19 -2.15
C SER A 48 -5.87 6.84 -1.53
N LEU A 49 -6.34 6.53 -0.31
CA LEU A 49 -5.94 5.31 0.38
C LEU A 49 -6.38 4.06 -0.41
N ARG A 50 -5.41 3.19 -0.72
CA ARG A 50 -5.65 1.88 -1.32
C ARG A 50 -4.90 0.82 -0.53
N THR A 51 -5.56 -0.29 -0.23
CA THR A 51 -4.94 -1.42 0.47
C THR A 51 -4.92 -2.64 -0.42
N TYR A 52 -3.77 -3.31 -0.46
CA TYR A 52 -3.56 -4.57 -1.12
C TYR A 52 -3.25 -5.64 -0.05
N PRO A 53 -4.12 -6.63 0.14
CA PRO A 53 -3.91 -7.69 1.13
C PRO A 53 -2.83 -8.67 0.66
N GLU A 54 -1.92 -9.05 1.55
CA GLU A 54 -0.80 -9.94 1.26
C GLU A 54 -0.66 -10.98 2.39
N ASP A 55 -1.29 -12.15 2.29
CA ASP A 55 -1.30 -13.21 3.33
C ASP A 55 -1.39 -12.68 4.78
N LYS A 56 -0.26 -12.53 5.49
CA LYS A 56 -0.16 -12.04 6.88
C LYS A 56 0.12 -10.53 7.02
N PHE A 57 0.13 -9.80 5.92
CA PHE A 57 0.50 -8.40 5.77
C PHE A 57 -0.53 -7.64 4.93
N GLU A 58 -0.38 -6.32 4.92
CA GLU A 58 -1.10 -5.44 4.02
C GLU A 58 -0.13 -4.40 3.46
N VAL A 59 -0.19 -4.17 2.14
CA VAL A 59 0.53 -3.05 1.52
C VAL A 59 -0.47 -1.92 1.29
N VAL A 60 -0.20 -0.75 1.88
CA VAL A 60 -1.09 0.40 1.81
C VAL A 60 -0.41 1.51 1.02
N PHE A 61 -1.10 2.02 0.01
CA PHE A 61 -0.70 3.19 -0.74
C PHE A 61 -1.55 4.38 -0.29
N CYS A 62 -0.91 5.52 -0.08
CA CYS A 62 -1.59 6.77 0.23
C CYS A 62 -0.80 7.96 -0.32
N THR A 63 -1.50 8.92 -0.90
CA THR A 63 -0.91 10.15 -1.40
C THR A 63 -1.11 11.26 -0.37
N ASP A 64 -0.08 12.06 -0.14
CA ASP A 64 -0.18 13.25 0.70
C ASP A 64 -0.61 14.50 -0.08
N LYS A 65 -0.93 15.57 0.64
CA LYS A 65 -1.32 16.85 0.03
C LYS A 65 -0.23 17.48 -0.84
N THR A 66 1.04 17.08 -0.68
CA THR A 66 2.16 17.51 -1.51
C THR A 66 2.33 16.62 -2.76
N GLN A 67 1.37 15.73 -3.02
CA GLN A 67 1.39 14.76 -4.12
C GLN A 67 2.50 13.71 -4.00
N LYS A 68 3.04 13.46 -2.80
CA LYS A 68 3.96 12.34 -2.58
C LYS A 68 3.15 11.07 -2.36
N THR A 69 3.47 9.99 -3.05
CA THR A 69 2.87 8.67 -2.82
C THR A 69 3.72 7.90 -1.81
N HIS A 70 3.10 7.49 -0.71
CA HIS A 70 3.71 6.70 0.35
C HIS A 70 3.21 5.27 0.26
N VAL A 71 4.12 4.31 0.45
CA VAL A 71 3.82 2.88 0.45
C VAL A 71 4.20 2.33 1.82
N PHE A 72 3.24 1.72 2.50
CA PHE A 72 3.39 1.20 3.86
C PHE A 72 3.22 -0.31 3.86
N LEU A 73 4.05 -0.99 4.65
CA LEU A 73 3.83 -2.39 5.00
C LEU A 73 3.21 -2.44 6.40
N LEU A 74 2.02 -3.03 6.51
CA LEU A 74 1.29 -3.20 7.76
C LEU A 74 1.18 -4.68 8.14
N LYS A 75 1.14 -4.92 9.45
CA LYS A 75 0.70 -6.20 10.04
C LYS A 75 -0.13 -5.90 11.27
N ASN A 76 -1.33 -6.48 11.34
CA ASN A 76 -2.24 -6.30 12.48
C ASN A 76 -2.42 -4.82 12.86
N ASN A 77 -2.69 -3.94 11.88
CA ASN A 77 -2.89 -2.50 12.11
C ASN A 77 -1.68 -1.76 12.71
N LYS A 78 -0.46 -2.27 12.49
CA LYS A 78 0.79 -1.60 12.83
C LYS A 78 1.63 -1.41 11.57
N VAL A 79 2.07 -0.18 11.31
CA VAL A 79 3.06 0.09 10.26
C VAL A 79 4.40 -0.51 10.69
N LEU A 80 4.96 -1.33 9.82
CA LEU A 80 6.26 -1.96 10.03
C LEU A 80 7.37 -1.20 9.31
N THR A 81 7.12 -0.73 8.09
CA THR A 81 8.08 0.04 7.31
C THR A 81 7.37 0.82 6.21
N SER A 82 8.07 1.77 5.59
CA SER A 82 7.52 2.57 4.49
C SER A 82 8.57 3.03 3.47
N THR A 83 8.13 3.33 2.25
CA THR A 83 8.85 4.07 1.19
C THR A 83 8.00 5.26 0.72
N SER A 84 8.58 6.20 -0.03
CA SER A 84 7.79 7.33 -0.55
C SER A 84 8.35 7.98 -1.80
N PHE A 85 7.50 8.25 -2.79
CA PHE A 85 7.86 8.74 -4.11
C PHE A 85 7.28 10.13 -4.35
N VAL A 86 8.11 11.08 -4.78
CA VAL A 86 7.65 12.40 -5.21
C VAL A 86 7.02 12.27 -6.59
N LYS A 87 5.76 12.69 -6.76
CA LYS A 87 5.11 12.74 -8.08
C LYS A 87 5.91 13.65 -9.00
N ALA A 88 6.56 13.03 -9.97
CA ALA A 88 7.44 13.67 -10.93
C ALA A 88 7.32 12.86 -12.22
N PRO A 89 7.25 13.51 -13.39
CA PRO A 89 7.22 12.80 -14.65
C PRO A 89 8.41 11.84 -14.74
N LEU A 90 8.12 10.59 -15.08
CA LEU A 90 9.14 9.56 -15.33
C LEU A 90 9.86 9.76 -16.68
N ASN A 91 9.81 10.97 -17.23
CA ASN A 91 10.24 11.29 -18.60
C ASN A 91 11.71 10.92 -18.86
N GLU A 92 12.55 10.92 -17.82
CA GLU A 92 13.96 10.52 -17.89
C GLU A 92 14.25 9.14 -17.26
N LYS A 93 13.30 8.56 -16.51
CA LYS A 93 13.48 7.29 -15.78
C LYS A 93 12.38 6.30 -16.10
N MET A 94 12.70 5.18 -16.74
CA MET A 94 11.72 4.11 -17.01
C MET A 94 11.17 3.47 -15.73
N VAL A 95 12.02 3.35 -14.71
CA VAL A 95 11.67 2.79 -13.39
C VAL A 95 12.27 3.67 -12.31
N ASP A 96 11.47 4.03 -11.30
CA ASP A 96 11.92 4.71 -10.09
C ASP A 96 11.51 3.89 -8.87
N TRP A 97 12.47 3.36 -8.12
CA TRP A 97 12.23 2.35 -7.10
C TRP A 97 12.88 2.70 -5.77
N GLN A 98 12.31 2.17 -4.69
CA GLN A 98 12.83 2.27 -3.34
C GLN A 98 12.62 0.96 -2.61
N ILE A 99 13.59 0.63 -1.75
CA ILE A 99 13.52 -0.48 -0.82
C ILE A 99 13.42 0.05 0.61
N SER A 100 12.61 -0.61 1.43
CA SER A 100 12.52 -0.35 2.85
C SER A 100 12.68 -1.68 3.60
N LYS A 101 13.63 -1.69 4.54
CA LYS A 101 13.94 -2.87 5.37
C LYS A 101 13.54 -2.56 6.81
N ASN A 102 12.82 -3.47 7.44
CA ASN A 102 12.66 -3.46 8.89
C ASN A 102 13.56 -4.56 9.48
N PRO A 103 14.55 -4.23 10.33
CA PRO A 103 15.47 -5.22 10.91
C PRO A 103 14.80 -6.34 11.71
N GLN A 104 13.56 -6.14 12.15
CA GLN A 104 12.77 -7.12 12.89
C GLN A 104 11.95 -8.04 11.97
N LEU A 105 12.00 -7.82 10.65
CA LEU A 105 11.33 -8.64 9.65
C LEU A 105 12.34 -9.30 8.72
N ASN A 106 12.01 -10.52 8.30
CA ASN A 106 12.75 -11.19 7.23
C ASN A 106 12.34 -10.70 5.83
N TYR A 107 11.31 -9.85 5.72
CA TYR A 107 10.80 -9.36 4.43
C TYR A 107 11.30 -7.96 4.12
N LEU A 108 11.55 -7.71 2.84
CA LEU A 108 11.83 -6.39 2.30
C LEU A 108 10.61 -5.87 1.54
N LEU A 109 10.28 -4.60 1.75
CA LEU A 109 9.32 -3.90 0.90
C LEU A 109 10.09 -3.23 -0.23
N LEU A 110 10.03 -3.82 -1.42
CA LEU A 110 10.43 -3.15 -2.65
C LEU A 110 9.20 -2.52 -3.29
N SER A 111 9.32 -1.28 -3.73
CA SER A 111 8.22 -0.57 -4.39
C SER A 111 8.77 0.38 -5.43
N GLY A 112 7.95 0.77 -6.40
CA GLY A 112 8.36 1.75 -7.37
C GLY A 112 7.27 2.20 -8.32
N ARG A 113 7.64 3.16 -9.14
CA ARG A 113 6.84 3.70 -10.24
C ARG A 113 7.40 3.19 -11.56
N LEU A 114 6.50 2.92 -12.49
CA LEU A 114 6.80 2.41 -13.82
C LEU A 114 6.32 3.40 -14.87
N ASN A 115 7.10 3.56 -15.92
CA ASN A 115 6.62 4.19 -17.13
C ASN A 115 5.51 3.35 -17.76
N ASP A 116 4.53 4.00 -18.38
CA ASP A 116 3.38 3.32 -19.00
C ASP A 116 3.77 2.31 -20.08
N ALA A 117 4.93 2.50 -20.74
CA ALA A 117 5.46 1.57 -21.74
C ALA A 117 5.86 0.19 -21.18
N ILE A 118 6.05 0.07 -19.87
CA ILE A 118 6.43 -1.19 -19.21
C ILE A 118 5.20 -2.07 -19.01
N GLU A 119 5.26 -3.29 -19.53
CA GLU A 119 4.20 -4.31 -19.37
C GLU A 119 4.56 -5.32 -18.28
N SER A 120 5.82 -5.74 -18.21
CA SER A 120 6.30 -6.68 -17.20
C SER A 120 7.61 -6.24 -16.58
N LEU A 121 7.82 -6.69 -15.35
CA LEU A 121 9.00 -6.40 -14.54
C LEU A 121 9.56 -7.71 -13.98
N GLU A 122 10.89 -7.81 -13.90
CA GLU A 122 11.61 -8.88 -13.23
C GLU A 122 12.61 -8.24 -12.26
N VAL A 123 12.71 -8.82 -11.07
CA VAL A 123 13.64 -8.37 -10.02
C VAL A 123 14.43 -9.56 -9.53
N ASN A 124 15.75 -9.44 -9.45
CA ASN A 124 16.60 -10.53 -8.96
C ASN A 124 16.20 -10.98 -7.53
N GLY A 125 16.08 -12.29 -7.35
CA GLY A 125 15.64 -12.86 -6.06
C GLY A 125 14.16 -12.71 -5.74
N THR A 126 13.35 -12.07 -6.59
CA THR A 126 11.88 -12.04 -6.41
C THR A 126 11.23 -13.12 -7.26
N LYS A 127 10.27 -13.86 -6.70
CA LYS A 127 9.45 -14.79 -7.50
C LYS A 127 8.38 -13.99 -8.25
N PRO A 128 8.01 -14.37 -9.49
CA PRO A 128 7.04 -13.62 -10.28
C PRO A 128 5.71 -13.34 -9.57
N GLN A 129 5.24 -14.26 -8.72
CA GLN A 129 4.01 -14.07 -7.96
C GLN A 129 4.09 -13.02 -6.85
N ASP A 130 5.28 -12.72 -6.34
CA ASP A 130 5.49 -11.77 -5.25
C ASP A 130 5.61 -10.34 -5.78
N LEU A 131 5.85 -10.19 -7.09
CA LEU A 131 5.93 -8.91 -7.78
C LEU A 131 4.57 -8.51 -8.35
N LYS A 132 3.99 -7.44 -7.81
CA LYS A 132 2.67 -6.94 -8.22
C LYS A 132 2.84 -5.63 -8.96
N ILE A 133 2.27 -5.56 -10.16
CA ILE A 133 2.08 -4.31 -10.90
C ILE A 133 0.63 -3.88 -10.71
N ILE A 134 0.43 -2.62 -10.32
CA ILE A 134 -0.86 -2.05 -9.97
C ILE A 134 -1.05 -0.68 -10.65
N GLN A 135 -2.31 -0.29 -10.84
CA GLN A 135 -2.66 1.08 -11.18
C GLN A 135 -3.05 1.83 -9.90
N TYR A 136 -2.38 2.94 -9.61
CA TYR A 136 -2.65 3.77 -8.44
C TYR A 136 -2.61 5.25 -8.82
N ASN A 137 -3.71 5.98 -8.59
CA ASN A 137 -3.82 7.42 -8.89
C ASN A 137 -3.35 7.82 -10.30
N HIS A 138 -3.75 7.05 -11.32
CA HIS A 138 -3.34 7.24 -12.72
C HIS A 138 -1.85 7.01 -13.01
N GLU A 139 -1.11 6.43 -12.08
CA GLU A 139 0.28 5.99 -12.26
C GLU A 139 0.37 4.46 -12.22
N LYS A 140 1.22 3.89 -13.06
CA LYS A 140 1.59 2.48 -12.99
C LYS A 140 2.65 2.33 -11.91
N MET A 141 2.36 1.53 -10.88
CA MET A 141 3.26 1.27 -9.77
C MET A 141 3.51 -0.22 -9.62
N PHE A 142 4.55 -0.58 -8.89
CA PHE A 142 4.77 -1.94 -8.47
C PHE A 142 5.17 -2.03 -7.01
N TYR A 143 4.96 -3.20 -6.42
CA TYR A 143 5.56 -3.57 -5.15
C TYR A 143 5.90 -5.06 -5.12
N SER A 144 6.82 -5.42 -4.23
CA SER A 144 7.17 -6.79 -3.90
C SER A 144 7.45 -6.90 -2.41
N LEU A 145 6.95 -7.99 -1.82
CA LEU A 145 7.27 -8.42 -0.47
C LEU A 145 7.99 -9.76 -0.55
N SER A 146 9.30 -9.75 -0.35
CA SER A 146 10.09 -10.97 -0.45
C SER A 146 11.23 -10.98 0.56
N GLU A 147 11.52 -12.16 1.10
CA GLU A 147 12.71 -12.44 1.92
C GLU A 147 13.96 -12.67 1.05
N ASP A 148 13.76 -12.98 -0.23
CA ASP A 148 14.78 -13.44 -1.16
C ASP A 148 15.38 -12.32 -2.04
N ILE A 149 14.91 -11.06 -1.90
CA ILE A 149 15.45 -9.92 -2.65
C ILE A 149 16.95 -9.78 -2.36
N ARG A 150 17.76 -9.86 -3.42
CA ARG A 150 19.22 -9.81 -3.32
C ARG A 150 19.73 -8.39 -3.59
N GLU A 151 20.84 -8.05 -2.95
CA GLU A 151 21.59 -6.83 -3.24
C GLU A 151 22.86 -7.16 -4.03
N PRO A 152 23.22 -6.38 -5.07
CA PRO A 152 22.49 -5.21 -5.58
C PRO A 152 21.15 -5.59 -6.22
N ILE A 153 20.19 -4.66 -6.19
CA ILE A 153 18.85 -4.89 -6.78
C ILE A 153 18.92 -4.69 -8.28
N ASP A 154 18.75 -5.78 -9.02
CA ASP A 154 18.70 -5.77 -10.48
C ASP A 154 17.25 -5.81 -10.93
N ILE A 155 16.84 -4.79 -11.68
CA ILE A 155 15.50 -4.68 -12.23
C ILE A 155 15.59 -4.73 -13.75
N GLN A 156 14.77 -5.57 -14.37
CA GLN A 156 14.60 -5.63 -15.81
C GLN A 156 13.13 -5.39 -16.15
N ALA A 157 12.85 -4.52 -17.11
CA ALA A 157 11.50 -4.22 -17.56
C ALA A 157 11.34 -4.46 -19.06
N LYS A 158 10.21 -5.04 -19.45
CA LYS A 158 9.87 -5.35 -20.84
C LYS A 158 8.64 -4.57 -21.29
N ASN A 159 8.60 -4.21 -22.56
CA ASN A 159 7.41 -3.63 -23.20
C ASN A 159 6.41 -4.74 -23.59
N LYS A 160 5.30 -4.34 -24.23
CA LYS A 160 4.25 -5.25 -24.71
C LYS A 160 4.72 -6.28 -25.74
N ASP A 161 5.77 -5.96 -26.50
CA ASP A 161 6.36 -6.86 -27.49
C ASP A 161 7.37 -7.85 -26.85
N GLY A 162 7.59 -7.75 -25.54
CA GLY A 162 8.57 -8.55 -24.82
C GLY A 162 10.00 -8.02 -24.90
N ASN A 163 10.23 -6.87 -25.55
CA ASN A 163 11.55 -6.24 -25.66
C ASN A 163 11.96 -5.61 -24.33
N ILE A 164 13.21 -5.82 -23.94
CA ILE A 164 13.79 -5.20 -22.73
C ILE A 164 14.00 -3.72 -23.03
N ILE A 165 13.28 -2.86 -22.31
CA ILE A 165 13.36 -1.40 -22.44
C ILE A 165 14.03 -0.72 -21.24
N TYR A 166 14.25 -1.47 -20.17
CA TYR A 166 14.97 -1.03 -19.00
C TYR A 166 15.73 -2.19 -18.36
N LYS A 167 16.95 -1.91 -17.90
CA LYS A 167 17.76 -2.81 -17.10
C LYS A 167 18.66 -1.98 -16.19
N THR A 168 18.68 -2.28 -14.90
CA THR A 168 19.70 -1.72 -14.00
C THR A 168 21.08 -2.20 -14.49
N LEU A 169 21.99 -1.26 -14.77
CA LEU A 169 23.39 -1.61 -15.06
C LEU A 169 24.09 -1.95 -13.73
N PRO A 170 24.96 -2.96 -13.71
CA PRO A 170 25.73 -3.34 -12.53
C PRO A 170 26.67 -2.23 -12.06
#